data_AF-A0A933ED00-F1
#
_entry.id   AF-A0A933ED00-F1
#
_cell.length_a   1.000
_cell.length_b   1.000
_cell.length_c   1.000
_cell.angle_alpha   90.00
_cell.angle_beta   90.00
_cell.angle_gamma   90.00
#
_symmetry.space_group_name_H-M   'P 1'
#
loop_
_entity.id
_entity.type
_entity.pdbx_description
1 polymer ?
#
loop_
_entity_poly.entity_id
_entity_poly.type
_entity_poly.pdbx_seq_one_letter_code
_entity_poly.pdbx_strand_id
1 'polypeptide(L)'
;MRRRLQHETAGAGECFPANPYCGTRTRLPAEDYVIKEKYLRRYRRLAEFLSEAGQPHIAGLDALMNVGPDSDEIWIEKGLSEAEKRFVAIHELVHARRQLSGEDFEDYQVEEPIVELEAIARTPTAVLGQLSNGLALTLLHDFLTDFGQFNPNTAEGLAAIQRRISVLLGGRPTTACAPASKSHE
;
A
#
# COMPACT_ATOMS: atom_id res chain seq x y z
N MET A 1 35.19 29.65 35.52
CA MET A 1 35.54 30.20 34.19
C MET A 1 34.43 29.86 33.21
N ARG A 2 33.69 30.87 32.71
CA ARG A 2 32.63 30.75 31.70
C ARG A 2 33.25 30.82 30.30
N ARG A 3 32.95 29.89 29.40
CA ARG A 3 33.03 30.02 27.92
C ARG A 3 31.89 29.20 27.32
N ARG A 4 30.79 29.86 26.96
CA ARG A 4 30.38 30.25 25.59
C ARG A 4 29.89 29.05 24.76
N LEU A 5 28.56 28.91 24.78
CA LEU A 5 27.76 28.32 23.71
C LEU A 5 28.07 29.07 22.41
N GLN A 6 28.52 28.35 21.38
CA GLN A 6 28.44 28.81 20.00
C GLN A 6 27.31 28.03 19.34
N HIS A 7 26.27 28.79 18.96
CA HIS A 7 25.40 28.46 17.86
C HIS A 7 26.25 28.29 16.60
N GLU A 8 26.23 27.11 16.01
CA GLU A 8 26.53 26.94 14.59
C GLU A 8 25.25 26.50 13.88
N THR A 9 24.75 27.50 13.15
CA THR A 9 23.92 27.45 11.96
C THR A 9 23.79 26.08 11.30
N ALA A 10 22.55 25.57 11.26
CA ALA A 10 22.12 24.58 10.29
C ALA A 10 22.21 25.20 8.89
N GLY A 11 23.34 24.97 8.23
CA GLY A 11 23.58 25.31 6.84
C GLY A 11 23.05 24.21 5.93
N ALA A 12 22.27 24.64 4.94
CA ALA A 12 21.77 23.84 3.83
C ALA A 12 22.87 23.00 3.15
N GLY A 13 22.46 21.84 2.62
CA GLY A 13 23.23 21.14 1.59
C GLY A 13 23.59 19.70 1.91
N GLU A 14 22.67 18.90 2.44
CA GLU A 14 22.82 17.45 2.30
C GLU A 14 22.16 17.00 1.01
N CYS A 15 23.03 16.56 0.12
CA CYS A 15 22.74 15.97 -1.18
C CYS A 15 21.64 14.92 -1.02
N PHE A 16 20.49 15.13 -1.64
CA PHE A 16 19.64 14.01 -2.02
C PHE A 16 20.35 13.31 -3.18
N PRO A 17 20.99 12.13 -2.98
CA PRO A 17 21.41 11.37 -4.14
C PRO A 17 20.14 11.05 -4.94
N ALA A 18 20.25 11.19 -6.26
CA ALA A 18 19.19 10.88 -7.22
C ALA A 18 18.49 9.58 -6.82
N ASN A 19 17.26 9.70 -6.31
CA ASN A 19 16.51 8.63 -5.66
C ASN A 19 16.43 7.41 -6.60
N PRO A 20 17.19 6.32 -6.36
CA PRO A 20 16.83 5.07 -6.97
C PRO A 20 15.68 4.57 -6.09
N TYR A 21 14.47 4.63 -6.63
CA TYR A 21 13.35 3.84 -6.18
C TYR A 21 13.79 2.63 -5.32
N CYS A 22 13.27 2.46 -4.11
CA CYS A 22 13.44 1.20 -3.36
C CYS A 22 12.94 -0.02 -4.16
N GLY A 23 12.14 0.23 -5.20
CA GLY A 23 11.53 -0.72 -6.13
C GLY A 23 12.50 -1.52 -7.00
N THR A 24 13.08 -2.52 -6.36
CA THR A 24 13.54 -3.73 -7.06
C THR A 24 12.37 -4.56 -7.61
N ARG A 25 11.15 -4.41 -7.07
CA ARG A 25 9.94 -5.14 -7.50
C ARG A 25 8.80 -4.21 -7.89
N THR A 26 8.39 -4.27 -9.15
CA THR A 26 7.29 -3.44 -9.71
C THR A 26 6.01 -4.24 -9.96
N ARG A 27 6.13 -5.55 -10.18
CA ARG A 27 5.02 -6.45 -10.46
C ARG A 27 4.39 -6.95 -9.16
N LEU A 28 3.08 -7.16 -9.19
CA LEU A 28 2.37 -7.82 -8.10
C LEU A 28 2.85 -9.28 -7.97
N PRO A 29 3.12 -9.77 -6.75
CA PRO A 29 3.61 -11.14 -6.51
C PRO A 29 2.47 -12.18 -6.61
N ALA A 30 1.62 -12.12 -7.62
CA ALA A 30 0.39 -12.92 -7.69
C ALA A 30 0.63 -14.44 -7.67
N GLU A 31 1.79 -14.91 -8.13
CA GLU A 31 2.16 -16.33 -8.14
C GLU A 31 2.61 -16.82 -6.76
N ASP A 32 3.00 -15.90 -5.87
CA ASP A 32 3.46 -16.21 -4.51
C ASP A 32 2.28 -16.34 -3.52
N TYR A 33 1.05 -16.07 -3.96
CA TYR A 33 -0.14 -16.06 -3.08
C TYR A 33 -1.30 -16.92 -3.59
N VAL A 34 -1.96 -17.59 -2.66
CA VAL A 34 -3.21 -18.34 -2.90
C VAL A 34 -4.41 -17.51 -2.47
N ILE A 35 -5.23 -17.10 -3.43
CA ILE A 35 -6.47 -16.35 -3.15
C ILE A 35 -7.60 -17.32 -2.76
N LYS A 36 -8.20 -17.13 -1.57
CA LYS A 36 -9.28 -17.97 -1.04
C LYS A 36 -10.52 -17.17 -0.66
N GLU A 37 -11.67 -17.53 -1.20
CA GLU A 37 -12.93 -16.91 -0.77
C GLU A 37 -13.44 -17.53 0.54
N LYS A 38 -13.66 -16.69 1.55
CA LYS A 38 -14.17 -17.09 2.86
C LYS A 38 -15.35 -16.20 3.29
N TYR A 39 -16.21 -16.70 4.17
CA TYR A 39 -17.23 -15.87 4.83
C TYR A 39 -16.58 -15.14 6.02
N LEU A 40 -15.99 -13.98 5.75
CA LEU A 40 -15.18 -13.19 6.67
C LEU A 40 -16.05 -12.45 7.71
N ARG A 41 -17.31 -12.13 7.38
CA ARG A 41 -18.30 -11.61 8.35
C ARG A 41 -18.47 -12.49 9.59
N ARG A 42 -18.20 -13.81 9.49
CA ARG A 42 -18.26 -14.75 10.63
C ARG A 42 -17.06 -14.59 11.56
N TYR A 43 -15.91 -14.21 11.03
CA TYR A 43 -14.68 -13.95 11.78
C TYR A 43 -14.68 -12.54 12.40
N ARG A 44 -15.33 -11.55 11.77
CA ARG A 44 -15.53 -10.23 12.37
C ARG A 44 -16.27 -10.28 13.70
N ARG A 45 -17.39 -11.03 13.77
CA ARG A 45 -18.11 -11.26 15.04
C ARG A 45 -17.29 -11.98 16.09
N LEU A 46 -16.39 -12.88 15.68
CA LEU A 46 -15.49 -13.57 16.60
C LEU A 46 -14.39 -12.63 17.11
N ALA A 47 -13.84 -11.77 16.27
CA ALA A 47 -12.83 -10.78 16.65
C ALA A 47 -13.40 -9.66 17.53
N GLU A 48 -14.63 -9.20 17.24
CA GLU A 48 -15.39 -8.29 18.10
C GLU A 48 -15.62 -8.91 19.49
N PHE A 49 -16.07 -10.17 19.55
CA PHE A 49 -16.24 -10.91 20.80
C PHE A 49 -14.93 -11.08 21.60
N LEU A 50 -13.81 -11.35 20.91
CA LEU A 50 -12.50 -11.47 21.55
C LEU A 50 -11.98 -10.11 22.06
N SER A 51 -12.23 -9.03 21.33
CA SER A 51 -11.89 -7.66 21.73
C SER A 51 -12.70 -7.21 22.95
N GLU A 52 -14.00 -7.50 22.99
CA GLU A 52 -14.87 -7.28 24.16
C GLU A 52 -14.43 -8.10 25.38
N ALA A 53 -13.79 -9.26 25.16
CA ALA A 53 -13.22 -10.10 26.21
C ALA A 53 -11.84 -9.62 26.72
N GLY A 54 -11.36 -8.44 26.29
CA GLY A 54 -10.12 -7.83 26.76
C GLY A 54 -8.85 -8.34 26.06
N GLN A 55 -8.99 -9.04 24.93
CA GLN A 55 -7.86 -9.31 24.03
C GLN A 55 -7.57 -8.05 23.19
N PRO A 56 -6.31 -7.77 22.83
CA PRO A 56 -5.97 -6.58 22.06
C PRO A 56 -6.77 -6.55 20.75
N HIS A 57 -7.35 -5.39 20.45
CA HIS A 57 -7.97 -5.09 19.16
C HIS A 57 -6.93 -5.41 18.08
N ILE A 58 -7.21 -6.38 17.21
CA ILE A 58 -6.48 -6.51 15.96
C ILE A 58 -7.02 -5.38 15.07
N ALA A 59 -6.39 -4.20 15.16
CA ALA A 59 -6.61 -3.13 14.19
C ALA A 59 -6.20 -3.68 12.82
N GLY A 60 -7.13 -3.72 11.86
CA GLY A 60 -6.98 -4.45 10.59
C GLY A 60 -8.10 -5.45 10.28
N LEU A 61 -9.29 -5.29 10.87
CA LEU A 61 -10.48 -6.07 10.48
C LEU A 61 -11.43 -5.34 9.52
N ASP A 62 -11.14 -4.07 9.25
CA ASP A 62 -11.85 -3.26 8.25
C ASP A 62 -11.12 -3.22 6.90
N ALA A 63 -9.79 -3.24 6.90
CA ALA A 63 -8.97 -3.71 5.79
C ALA A 63 -8.53 -5.13 6.14
N LEU A 64 -9.18 -6.11 5.53
CA LEU A 64 -9.02 -7.53 5.82
C LEU A 64 -7.60 -7.99 5.42
N MET A 65 -6.63 -7.71 6.28
CA MET A 65 -5.29 -8.27 6.21
C MET A 65 -5.45 -9.79 6.37
N ASN A 66 -5.46 -10.48 5.24
CA ASN A 66 -5.99 -11.82 5.13
C ASN A 66 -4.89 -12.82 4.82
N VAL A 67 -3.77 -12.68 5.53
CA VAL A 67 -2.69 -13.66 5.55
C VAL A 67 -3.21 -14.90 6.26
N GLY A 68 -3.20 -16.04 5.58
CA GLY A 68 -3.53 -17.32 6.18
C GLY A 68 -2.56 -17.70 7.31
N PRO A 69 -2.78 -18.84 7.98
CA PRO A 69 -1.76 -19.39 8.88
C PRO A 69 -0.44 -19.66 8.13
N ASP A 70 -0.54 -19.93 6.83
CA ASP A 70 0.55 -19.91 5.89
C ASP A 70 0.66 -18.48 5.32
N SER A 71 1.84 -17.87 5.40
CA SER A 71 2.11 -16.45 5.08
C SER A 71 1.88 -16.06 3.60
N ASP A 72 1.26 -16.94 2.83
CA ASP A 72 1.05 -16.91 1.38
C ASP A 72 -0.45 -16.99 1.00
N GLU A 73 -1.40 -16.91 1.94
CA GLU A 73 -2.83 -16.83 1.57
C GLU A 73 -3.32 -15.38 1.52
N ILE A 74 -4.22 -15.08 0.57
CA ILE A 74 -5.06 -13.87 0.57
C ILE A 74 -6.51 -14.32 0.61
N TRP A 75 -7.17 -14.16 1.75
CA TRP A 75 -8.61 -14.37 1.85
C TRP A 75 -9.42 -13.18 1.30
N ILE A 76 -10.61 -13.46 0.76
CA ILE A 76 -11.53 -12.46 0.23
C ILE A 76 -12.95 -12.80 0.69
N GLU A 77 -13.77 -11.79 1.01
CA GLU A 77 -15.15 -12.02 1.44
C GLU A 77 -15.98 -12.59 0.28
N LYS A 78 -16.52 -13.79 0.49
CA LYS A 78 -17.27 -14.55 -0.52
C LYS A 78 -18.54 -13.81 -1.00
N GLY A 79 -19.14 -12.99 -0.14
CA GLY A 79 -20.33 -12.20 -0.46
C GLY A 79 -20.10 -10.98 -1.37
N LEU A 80 -18.85 -10.64 -1.69
CA LEU A 80 -18.54 -9.54 -2.60
C LEU A 80 -18.90 -9.87 -4.05
N SER A 81 -19.19 -8.86 -4.86
CA SER A 81 -19.25 -9.01 -6.32
C SER A 81 -17.89 -9.37 -6.90
N GLU A 82 -17.86 -9.96 -8.09
CA GLU A 82 -16.60 -10.32 -8.76
C GLU A 82 -15.68 -9.11 -9.01
N ALA A 83 -16.26 -7.93 -9.27
CA ALA A 83 -15.48 -6.70 -9.42
C ALA A 83 -14.82 -6.28 -8.11
N GLU A 84 -15.57 -6.32 -6.99
CA GLU A 84 -15.05 -6.03 -5.66
C GLU A 84 -13.97 -7.03 -5.24
N LYS A 85 -14.18 -8.34 -5.48
CA LYS A 85 -13.17 -9.36 -5.19
C LYS A 85 -11.86 -9.11 -5.95
N ARG A 86 -11.95 -8.76 -7.24
CA ARG A 86 -10.76 -8.45 -8.05
C ARG A 86 -10.02 -7.21 -7.54
N PHE A 87 -10.76 -6.16 -7.18
CA PHE A 87 -10.17 -4.94 -6.63
C PHE A 87 -9.46 -5.23 -5.30
N VAL A 88 -10.12 -5.94 -4.38
CA VAL A 88 -9.53 -6.36 -3.09
C VAL A 88 -8.28 -7.20 -3.30
N ALA A 89 -8.32 -8.19 -4.21
CA ALA A 89 -7.14 -8.99 -4.52
C ALA A 89 -5.93 -8.14 -4.98
N ILE A 90 -6.18 -7.15 -5.83
CA ILE A 90 -5.13 -6.23 -6.31
C ILE A 90 -4.61 -5.37 -5.15
N HIS A 91 -5.50 -4.86 -4.30
CA HIS A 91 -5.16 -4.07 -3.11
C HIS A 91 -4.23 -4.84 -2.16
N GLU A 92 -4.59 -6.06 -1.78
CA GLU A 92 -3.75 -6.90 -0.91
C GLU A 92 -2.40 -7.24 -1.56
N LEU A 93 -2.38 -7.49 -2.88
CA LEU A 93 -1.13 -7.73 -3.60
C LEU A 93 -0.25 -6.48 -3.67
N VAL A 94 -0.82 -5.27 -3.61
CA VAL A 94 -0.04 -4.03 -3.51
C VAL A 94 0.64 -3.92 -2.15
N HIS A 95 -0.06 -4.24 -1.05
CA HIS A 95 0.57 -4.34 0.27
C HIS A 95 1.76 -5.31 0.24
N ALA A 96 1.54 -6.53 -0.26
CA ALA A 96 2.60 -7.54 -0.38
C ALA A 96 3.80 -7.02 -1.19
N ARG A 97 3.55 -6.41 -2.35
CA ARG A 97 4.63 -5.84 -3.17
C ARG A 97 5.41 -4.74 -2.44
N ARG A 98 4.70 -3.84 -1.75
CA ARG A 98 5.29 -2.73 -0.99
C ARG A 98 6.16 -3.26 0.14
N GLN A 99 5.65 -4.22 0.91
CA GLN A 99 6.40 -4.89 1.98
C GLN A 99 7.65 -5.60 1.46
N LEU A 100 7.53 -6.37 0.37
CA LEU A 100 8.67 -7.07 -0.25
C LEU A 100 9.72 -6.10 -0.83
N SER A 101 9.33 -4.86 -1.10
CA SER A 101 10.23 -3.80 -1.60
C SER A 101 10.73 -2.89 -0.48
N GLY A 102 10.30 -3.10 0.76
CA GLY A 102 10.60 -2.24 1.91
C GLY A 102 10.05 -0.82 1.78
N GLU A 103 8.95 -0.65 1.05
CA GLU A 103 8.31 0.64 0.75
C GLU A 103 7.10 0.93 1.65
N ASP A 104 6.64 -0.05 2.42
CA ASP A 104 5.50 0.01 3.33
C ASP A 104 5.78 0.90 4.55
N PHE A 105 4.76 1.63 4.98
CA PHE A 105 4.80 2.39 6.24
C PHE A 105 4.17 1.59 7.38
N GLU A 106 4.77 1.67 8.57
CA GLU A 106 4.16 1.13 9.80
C GLU A 106 2.86 1.87 10.18
N ASP A 107 2.75 3.16 9.82
CA ASP A 107 1.54 3.94 10.05
C ASP A 107 0.49 3.64 8.98
N TYR A 108 -0.52 2.87 9.38
CA TYR A 108 -1.70 2.54 8.57
C TYR A 108 -2.40 3.77 7.96
N GLN A 109 -2.45 4.90 8.68
CA GLN A 109 -3.11 6.12 8.17
C GLN A 109 -2.33 6.77 7.01
N VAL A 110 -1.07 6.39 6.84
CA VAL A 110 -0.22 6.79 5.71
C VAL A 110 -0.21 5.71 4.63
N GLU A 111 -0.09 4.45 5.01
CA GLU A 111 0.05 3.32 4.09
C GLU A 111 -1.21 3.07 3.25
N GLU A 112 -2.38 3.04 3.89
CA GLU A 112 -3.62 2.66 3.21
C GLU A 112 -4.01 3.57 2.04
N PRO A 113 -3.98 4.91 2.17
CA PRO A 113 -4.30 5.76 1.03
C PRO A 113 -3.33 5.56 -0.15
N ILE A 114 -2.05 5.23 0.13
CA ILE A 114 -1.06 4.96 -0.93
C ILE A 114 -1.40 3.64 -1.62
N VAL A 115 -1.68 2.60 -0.84
CA VAL A 115 -2.03 1.27 -1.35
C VAL A 115 -3.31 1.33 -2.17
N GLU A 116 -4.35 2.00 -1.67
CA GLU A 116 -5.62 2.16 -2.38
C GLU A 116 -5.44 2.88 -3.72
N LEU A 117 -4.68 3.97 -3.76
CA LEU A 117 -4.41 4.70 -4.99
C LEU A 117 -3.54 3.90 -5.97
N GLU A 118 -2.53 3.17 -5.50
CA GLU A 118 -1.74 2.28 -6.36
C GLU A 118 -2.60 1.12 -6.89
N ALA A 119 -3.49 0.55 -6.07
CA ALA A 119 -4.42 -0.50 -6.48
C ALA A 119 -5.39 0.01 -7.55
N ILE A 120 -5.91 1.23 -7.43
CA ILE A 120 -6.72 1.89 -8.46
C ILE A 120 -5.92 2.01 -9.76
N ALA A 121 -4.66 2.48 -9.71
CA ALA A 121 -3.81 2.61 -10.90
C ALA A 121 -3.46 1.26 -11.57
N ARG A 122 -3.56 0.14 -10.84
CA ARG A 122 -3.32 -1.21 -11.35
C ARG A 122 -4.59 -1.94 -11.82
N THR A 123 -5.76 -1.48 -11.37
CA THR A 123 -7.02 -2.18 -11.64
C THR A 123 -7.53 -1.80 -13.03
N PRO A 124 -7.91 -2.78 -13.88
CA PRO A 124 -8.51 -2.48 -15.17
C PRO A 124 -9.74 -1.58 -15.02
N THR A 125 -9.85 -0.54 -15.86
CA THR A 125 -10.98 0.41 -15.81
C THR A 125 -12.34 -0.26 -15.95
N ALA A 126 -12.44 -1.36 -16.70
CA ALA A 126 -13.65 -2.17 -16.81
C ALA A 126 -14.09 -2.80 -15.48
N VAL A 127 -13.15 -3.14 -14.59
CA VAL A 127 -13.43 -3.63 -13.24
C VAL A 127 -13.82 -2.45 -12.34
N LEU A 128 -13.07 -1.34 -12.39
CA LEU A 128 -13.39 -0.14 -11.62
C LEU A 128 -14.79 0.39 -11.93
N GLY A 129 -15.17 0.42 -13.21
CA GLY A 129 -16.49 0.87 -13.67
C GLY A 129 -17.67 0.04 -13.14
N GLN A 130 -17.43 -1.17 -12.64
CA GLN A 130 -18.45 -2.04 -12.05
C GLN A 130 -18.61 -1.85 -10.53
N LEU A 131 -17.70 -1.11 -9.89
CA LEU A 131 -17.79 -0.77 -8.48
C LEU A 131 -18.82 0.35 -8.26
N SER A 132 -19.32 0.49 -7.02
CA SER A 132 -20.35 1.47 -6.65
C SER A 132 -20.00 2.92 -7.02
N ASN A 133 -18.71 3.27 -6.97
CA ASN A 133 -18.18 4.58 -7.35
C ASN A 133 -17.40 4.55 -8.68
N GLY A 134 -17.78 3.66 -9.61
CA GLY A 134 -16.93 3.31 -10.75
C GLY A 134 -16.53 4.44 -11.68
N LEU A 135 -17.37 5.46 -11.88
CA LEU A 135 -17.01 6.65 -12.67
C LEU A 135 -15.86 7.44 -12.02
N ALA A 136 -15.97 7.72 -10.72
CA ALA A 136 -14.95 8.46 -9.99
C ALA A 136 -13.63 7.68 -9.94
N LEU A 137 -13.70 6.36 -9.73
CA LEU A 137 -12.54 5.48 -9.72
C LEU A 137 -11.85 5.41 -11.09
N THR A 138 -12.62 5.42 -12.18
CA THR A 138 -12.07 5.45 -13.54
C THR A 138 -11.36 6.79 -13.84
N LEU A 139 -11.95 7.92 -13.45
CA LEU A 139 -11.31 9.23 -13.59
C LEU A 139 -10.01 9.31 -12.77
N LEU A 140 -10.01 8.74 -11.57
CA LEU A 140 -8.85 8.69 -10.72
C LEU A 140 -7.76 7.77 -11.30
N HIS A 141 -8.14 6.60 -11.84
CA HIS A 141 -7.23 5.75 -12.60
C HIS A 141 -6.57 6.50 -13.76
N ASP A 142 -7.36 7.20 -14.57
CA ASP A 142 -6.85 7.93 -15.74
C ASP A 142 -5.91 9.07 -15.34
N PHE A 143 -6.23 9.77 -14.25
CA PHE A 143 -5.32 10.74 -13.68
C PHE A 143 -4.01 10.08 -13.22
N LEU A 144 -4.07 8.97 -12.48
CA LEU A 144 -2.89 8.31 -11.92
C LEU A 144 -1.98 7.71 -13.00
N THR A 145 -2.58 7.10 -14.01
CA THR A 145 -1.87 6.38 -15.08
C THR A 145 -1.56 7.26 -16.30
N ASP A 146 -2.00 8.52 -16.28
CA ASP A 146 -1.95 9.41 -17.44
C ASP A 146 -2.62 8.79 -18.67
N PHE A 147 -3.88 8.40 -18.51
CA PHE A 147 -4.69 7.69 -19.51
C PHE A 147 -4.00 6.40 -20.01
N GLY A 148 -3.38 5.66 -19.09
CA GLY A 148 -2.71 4.39 -19.37
C GLY A 148 -1.28 4.50 -19.92
N GLN A 149 -0.70 5.69 -20.05
CA GLN A 149 0.70 5.85 -20.48
C GLN A 149 1.70 5.30 -19.45
N PHE A 150 1.41 5.46 -18.16
CA PHE A 150 2.26 4.95 -17.10
C PHE A 150 1.87 3.51 -16.75
N ASN A 151 2.78 2.58 -17.07
CA ASN A 151 2.60 1.17 -16.74
C ASN A 151 3.09 0.88 -15.30
N PRO A 152 2.22 0.51 -14.34
CA PRO A 152 2.60 0.25 -12.95
C PRO A 152 3.50 -0.97 -12.78
N ASN A 153 3.64 -1.82 -13.81
CA ASN A 153 4.53 -2.97 -13.78
C ASN A 153 5.96 -2.64 -14.26
N THR A 154 6.25 -1.38 -14.58
CA THR A 154 7.58 -0.88 -14.94
C THR A 154 8.09 0.08 -13.86
N ALA A 155 9.41 0.17 -13.67
CA ALA A 155 9.99 1.05 -12.66
C ALA A 155 9.65 2.53 -12.95
N GLU A 156 9.77 2.94 -14.22
CA GLU A 156 9.45 4.30 -14.65
C GLU A 156 7.96 4.64 -14.49
N GLY A 157 7.07 3.75 -14.94
CA GLY A 157 5.63 3.97 -14.83
C GLY A 157 5.15 3.98 -13.38
N LEU A 158 5.62 3.06 -12.54
CA LEU A 158 5.33 3.07 -11.11
C LEU A 158 5.85 4.35 -10.44
N ALA A 159 7.05 4.81 -10.82
CA ALA A 159 7.60 6.08 -10.37
C ALA A 159 6.75 7.28 -10.73
N ALA A 160 6.22 7.32 -11.95
CA ALA A 160 5.32 8.38 -12.37
C ALA A 160 3.98 8.34 -11.61
N ILE A 161 3.40 7.16 -11.43
CA ILE A 161 2.17 6.95 -10.65
C ILE A 161 2.37 7.41 -9.20
N GLN A 162 3.44 6.97 -8.54
CA GLN A 162 3.70 7.33 -7.14
C GLN A 162 3.92 8.83 -6.94
N ARG A 163 4.52 9.54 -7.92
CA ARG A 163 4.58 11.02 -7.89
C ARG A 163 3.19 11.65 -7.94
N ARG A 164 2.25 11.10 -8.72
CA ARG A 164 0.87 11.59 -8.79
C ARG A 164 0.08 11.27 -7.52
N ILE A 165 0.31 10.09 -6.93
CA ILE A 165 -0.21 9.74 -5.59
C ILE A 165 0.27 10.77 -4.56
N SER A 166 1.57 11.09 -4.54
CA SER A 166 2.13 12.10 -3.65
C SER A 166 1.43 13.45 -3.79
N VAL A 167 1.13 13.90 -5.03
CA VAL A 167 0.36 15.14 -5.27
C VAL A 167 -1.04 15.08 -4.64
N LEU A 168 -1.77 13.97 -4.81
CA LEU A 168 -3.10 13.80 -4.20
C LEU A 168 -3.05 13.78 -2.67
N LEU A 169 -1.96 13.28 -2.09
CA LEU A 169 -1.74 13.24 -0.65
C LEU A 169 -1.06 14.49 -0.09
N GLY A 170 -1.05 15.61 -0.85
CA GLY A 170 -0.52 16.89 -0.39
C GLY A 170 1.01 16.98 -0.37
N GLY A 171 1.69 16.28 -1.27
CA GLY A 171 3.15 16.25 -1.40
C GLY A 171 3.85 15.32 -0.40
N ARG A 172 3.10 14.46 0.30
CA ARG A 172 3.68 13.49 1.24
C ARG A 172 4.53 12.45 0.49
N PRO A 173 5.64 11.96 1.09
CA PRO A 173 6.42 10.87 0.53
C PRO A 173 5.58 9.59 0.50
N THR A 174 5.77 8.76 -0.54
CA THR A 174 4.98 7.53 -0.74
C THR A 174 5.81 6.24 -0.64
N THR A 175 7.08 6.38 -0.26
CA THR A 175 8.02 5.28 -0.04
C THR A 175 8.65 5.43 1.34
N ALA A 176 8.58 4.39 2.15
CA ALA A 176 9.53 4.22 3.24
C ALA A 176 10.87 3.78 2.63
N CYS A 177 11.99 4.34 3.08
CA CYS A 177 13.30 3.74 2.86
C CYS A 177 13.68 3.12 4.20
N ALA A 178 13.76 1.80 4.29
CA ALA A 178 14.31 1.16 5.48
C ALA A 178 15.69 1.78 5.80
N PRO A 179 16.01 2.10 7.07
CA PRO A 179 17.39 2.37 7.41
C PRO A 179 18.20 1.14 7.04
N ALA A 180 19.32 1.33 6.33
CA ALA A 180 20.23 0.26 5.94
C ALA A 180 20.43 -0.66 7.15
N SER A 181 19.89 -1.89 7.09
CA SER A 181 20.01 -2.82 8.19
C SER A 181 21.50 -3.04 8.43
N LYS A 182 21.97 -2.63 9.62
CA LYS A 182 23.30 -3.02 10.06
C LYS A 182 23.27 -4.53 10.14
N SER A 183 24.00 -5.18 9.24
CA SER A 183 24.41 -6.57 9.42
C SER A 183 25.14 -6.64 10.76
N HIS A 184 24.47 -7.20 11.76
CA HIS A 184 25.15 -7.66 12.97
C HIS A 184 25.98 -8.88 12.58
N GLU A 185 27.29 -8.65 12.42
CA GLU A 185 28.33 -9.66 12.65
C GLU A 185 28.35 -10.06 14.14
#